data_AF-T1HCC0-F1
#
_entry.id   AF-T1HCC0-F1
#
_cell.length_a   1.000
_cell.length_b   1.000
_cell.length_c   1.000
_cell.angle_alpha   90.00
_cell.angle_beta   90.00
_cell.angle_gamma   90.00
#
_symmetry.space_group_name_H-M   'P 1'
#
loop_
_entity.id
_entity.type
_entity.pdbx_description
1 polymer ?
#
loop_
_entity_poly.entity_id
_entity_poly.type
_entity_poly.pdbx_seq_one_letter_code
_entity_poly.pdbx_strand_id
1 'polypeptide(L)'
;MVKPLKNVLETAKELGARKFAKLIEQSGVRNQFVREGAITLFAPHDDAMKSIEPSLEQSMVPFSSNLNNLINYHTMDNRLKSSLYEADMMINTKYEGYKLRLNKFSSWDGRFNIFSQAMENTGTSRMLRKSKSPVTVLAPTDEAFKYMKRSTLQRILNDDKAGEALIKNHILPHTLCSAAVIGQHKLKTESKDKVIIECNENGIILDNTTSLDEFLSGENGVIYVTNRVMLPDKAKCLTKLMEDLQLNTFLKLVKFARVDETFDESGDYTVFVPTEDGMSGVQKEKLNELFQDRNKAKQFVLHHTIQGKLKVQEISDHQVARSLDEENSVRFHINRKYLGIDGAIIEKENIEGRNGILHVISKPLVAINKGWDEVLQQNSSYSTFMDAIRKTPLRNDLRANLFKTIFVPTNQAFKNLGQSYVDQLMENVTYLTEVENALVISSDILTRNGVMHIINEVLHKKNR
;
A
#
# COMPACT_ATOMS: atom_id res chain seq x y z
N MET A 1 -55.80 -18.66 -6.61
CA MET A 1 -55.79 -19.66 -7.70
C MET A 1 -54.36 -20.12 -7.93
N VAL A 2 -54.09 -21.42 -7.89
CA VAL A 2 -52.79 -21.98 -8.26
C VAL A 2 -52.73 -22.06 -9.78
N LYS A 3 -51.65 -21.57 -10.39
CA LYS A 3 -51.46 -21.68 -11.85
C LYS A 3 -51.36 -23.17 -12.25
N PRO A 4 -51.95 -23.58 -13.38
CA PRO A 4 -51.84 -24.96 -13.84
C PRO A 4 -50.37 -25.32 -14.12
N LEU A 5 -50.00 -26.56 -13.86
CA LEU A 5 -48.66 -27.07 -14.17
C LEU A 5 -48.49 -27.12 -15.69
N LYS A 6 -47.34 -26.63 -16.15
CA LYS A 6 -46.95 -26.60 -17.56
C LYS A 6 -45.77 -27.51 -17.80
N ASN A 7 -45.49 -27.83 -19.07
CA ASN A 7 -44.24 -28.52 -19.40
C ASN A 7 -43.03 -27.64 -19.07
N VAL A 8 -41.85 -28.26 -19.02
CA VAL A 8 -40.61 -27.60 -18.59
C VAL A 8 -40.21 -26.44 -19.51
N LEU A 9 -40.50 -26.51 -20.82
CA LEU A 9 -40.17 -25.45 -21.77
C LEU A 9 -41.10 -24.24 -21.64
N GLU A 10 -42.39 -24.46 -21.48
CA GLU A 10 -43.35 -23.40 -21.17
C GLU A 10 -43.01 -22.72 -19.85
N THR A 11 -42.65 -23.50 -18.84
CA THR A 11 -42.18 -22.98 -17.54
C THR A 11 -40.94 -22.11 -17.71
N ALA A 12 -39.94 -22.57 -18.48
CA ALA A 12 -38.73 -21.80 -18.76
C ALA A 12 -39.02 -20.47 -19.47
N LYS A 13 -39.94 -20.46 -20.46
CA LYS A 13 -40.36 -19.24 -21.16
C LYS A 13 -41.02 -18.22 -20.23
N GLU A 14 -41.84 -18.68 -19.28
CA GLU A 14 -42.49 -17.82 -18.29
C GLU A 14 -41.51 -17.25 -17.27
N LEU A 15 -40.46 -18.00 -16.93
CA LEU A 15 -39.41 -17.59 -16.00
C LEU A 15 -38.29 -16.76 -16.66
N GLY A 16 -38.47 -16.32 -17.91
CA GLY A 16 -37.53 -15.40 -18.59
C GLY A 16 -36.37 -16.08 -19.32
N ALA A 17 -36.42 -17.39 -19.54
CA ALA A 17 -35.46 -18.12 -20.38
C ALA A 17 -36.03 -18.42 -21.78
N ARG A 18 -36.60 -17.40 -22.44
CA ARG A 18 -37.32 -17.55 -23.72
C ARG A 18 -36.38 -17.88 -24.88
N LYS A 19 -35.21 -17.24 -24.92
CA LYS A 19 -34.18 -17.48 -25.94
C LYS A 19 -33.68 -18.92 -25.88
N PHE A 20 -33.36 -19.40 -24.68
CA PHE A 20 -32.87 -20.76 -24.50
C PHE A 20 -33.96 -21.80 -24.80
N ALA A 21 -35.20 -21.56 -24.38
CA ALA A 21 -36.31 -22.44 -24.74
C ALA A 21 -36.55 -22.51 -26.26
N LYS A 22 -36.40 -21.39 -26.99
CA LYS A 22 -36.49 -21.36 -28.46
C LYS A 22 -35.38 -22.18 -29.11
N LEU A 23 -34.17 -22.13 -28.58
CA LEU A 23 -33.05 -22.97 -29.05
C LEU A 23 -33.34 -24.46 -28.85
N ILE A 24 -33.91 -24.85 -27.71
CA ILE A 24 -34.33 -26.23 -27.48
C ILE A 24 -35.40 -26.65 -28.49
N GLU A 25 -36.37 -25.79 -28.80
CA GLU A 25 -37.41 -26.05 -29.80
C GLU A 25 -36.88 -26.25 -31.22
N GLN A 26 -35.69 -25.71 -31.51
CA GLN A 26 -34.97 -25.80 -32.79
C GLN A 26 -33.84 -26.84 -32.77
N SER A 27 -33.69 -27.58 -31.67
CA SER A 27 -32.64 -28.59 -31.49
C SER A 27 -33.10 -29.99 -31.89
N GLY A 28 -32.14 -30.88 -32.15
CA GLY A 28 -32.42 -32.31 -32.37
C GLY A 28 -32.89 -33.04 -31.11
N VAL A 29 -32.73 -32.41 -29.92
CA VAL A 29 -33.07 -32.99 -28.62
C VAL A 29 -34.41 -32.51 -28.06
N ARG A 30 -35.18 -31.70 -28.80
CA ARG A 30 -36.50 -31.17 -28.40
C ARG A 30 -37.43 -32.24 -27.81
N ASN A 31 -37.46 -33.42 -28.44
CA ASN A 31 -38.36 -34.50 -28.05
C ASN A 31 -38.15 -34.97 -26.60
N GLN A 32 -36.96 -34.75 -26.02
CA GLN A 32 -36.68 -35.07 -24.62
C GLN A 32 -37.49 -34.22 -23.63
N PHE A 33 -37.96 -33.04 -24.04
CA PHE A 33 -38.67 -32.08 -23.19
C PHE A 33 -40.20 -32.10 -23.39
N VAL A 34 -40.66 -32.89 -24.36
CA VAL A 34 -42.08 -33.04 -24.73
C VAL A 34 -42.60 -34.44 -24.38
N ARG A 35 -41.73 -35.45 -24.36
CA ARG A 35 -42.08 -36.82 -23.95
C ARG A 35 -42.37 -36.91 -22.45
N GLU A 36 -43.19 -37.90 -22.07
CA GLU A 36 -43.43 -38.23 -20.67
C GLU A 36 -42.12 -38.65 -19.98
N GLY A 37 -41.81 -38.01 -18.85
CA GLY A 37 -40.59 -38.25 -18.09
C GLY A 37 -40.26 -37.09 -17.14
N ALA A 38 -39.44 -37.37 -16.13
CA ALA A 38 -38.94 -36.34 -15.22
C ALA A 38 -37.59 -35.83 -15.73
N ILE A 39 -37.48 -34.50 -15.90
CA ILE A 39 -36.25 -33.83 -16.33
C ILE A 39 -36.01 -32.61 -15.45
N THR A 40 -34.74 -32.26 -15.25
CA THR A 40 -34.35 -30.98 -14.67
C THR A 40 -33.57 -30.20 -15.71
N LEU A 41 -34.01 -28.97 -15.96
CA LEU A 41 -33.43 -28.05 -16.94
C LEU A 41 -32.87 -26.83 -16.21
N PHE A 42 -31.56 -26.63 -16.30
CA PHE A 42 -30.86 -25.44 -15.84
C PHE A 42 -30.88 -24.39 -16.96
N ALA A 43 -32.03 -23.73 -17.14
CA ALA A 43 -32.21 -22.79 -18.26
C ALA A 43 -31.54 -21.42 -17.96
N PRO A 44 -30.55 -20.98 -18.76
CA PRO A 44 -30.01 -19.62 -18.64
C PRO A 44 -31.09 -18.58 -18.95
N HIS A 45 -31.17 -17.55 -18.11
CA HIS A 45 -32.05 -16.40 -18.32
C HIS A 45 -31.68 -15.64 -19.59
N ASP A 46 -32.64 -14.93 -20.20
CA ASP A 46 -32.42 -14.18 -21.44
C ASP A 46 -31.30 -13.13 -21.33
N ASP A 47 -31.01 -12.63 -20.12
CA ASP A 47 -29.90 -11.73 -19.86
C ASP A 47 -28.54 -12.43 -19.92
N ALA A 48 -28.42 -13.64 -19.38
CA ALA A 48 -27.21 -14.46 -19.56
C ALA A 48 -26.97 -14.76 -21.04
N MET A 49 -28.06 -15.01 -21.78
CA MET A 49 -28.03 -15.23 -23.23
C MET A 49 -27.67 -13.98 -24.06
N LYS A 50 -27.65 -12.76 -23.49
CA LYS A 50 -27.18 -11.55 -24.19
C LYS A 50 -25.65 -11.40 -24.15
N SER A 51 -25.01 -12.02 -23.16
CA SER A 51 -23.58 -11.85 -22.88
C SER A 51 -22.75 -13.05 -23.35
N ILE A 52 -23.30 -13.88 -24.25
CA ILE A 52 -22.60 -15.03 -24.79
C ILE A 52 -21.56 -14.55 -25.81
N GLU A 53 -20.39 -15.20 -25.79
CA GLU A 53 -19.33 -14.99 -26.78
C GLU A 53 -19.84 -15.19 -28.22
N PRO A 54 -19.56 -14.26 -29.16
CA PRO A 54 -20.07 -14.34 -30.53
C PRO A 54 -19.72 -15.66 -31.24
N SER A 55 -18.56 -16.23 -30.93
CA SER A 55 -18.13 -17.52 -31.48
C SER A 55 -18.99 -18.69 -31.00
N LEU A 56 -19.39 -18.69 -29.73
CA LEU A 56 -20.29 -19.69 -29.17
C LEU A 56 -21.69 -19.50 -29.75
N GLU A 57 -22.19 -18.28 -29.85
CA GLU A 57 -23.50 -17.99 -30.45
C GLU A 57 -23.58 -18.49 -31.90
N GLN A 58 -22.54 -18.24 -32.71
CA GLN A 58 -22.46 -18.74 -34.09
C GLN A 58 -22.45 -20.27 -34.19
N SER A 59 -21.92 -20.96 -33.17
CA SER A 59 -21.89 -22.43 -33.12
C SER A 59 -23.25 -23.06 -32.78
N MET A 60 -24.20 -22.27 -32.27
CA MET A 60 -25.51 -22.72 -31.79
C MET A 60 -26.55 -22.77 -32.92
N VAL A 61 -26.19 -23.43 -34.02
CA VAL A 61 -27.05 -23.60 -35.19
C VAL A 61 -28.12 -24.67 -34.92
N PRO A 62 -29.38 -24.49 -35.39
CA PRO A 62 -30.43 -25.50 -35.30
C PRO A 62 -29.97 -26.90 -35.72
N PHE A 63 -30.39 -27.92 -34.98
CA PHE A 63 -30.03 -29.33 -35.20
C PHE A 63 -28.53 -29.70 -35.18
N SER A 64 -27.64 -28.76 -34.83
CA SER A 64 -26.20 -29.05 -34.72
C SER A 64 -25.86 -29.91 -33.49
N SER A 65 -24.77 -30.68 -33.58
CA SER A 65 -24.22 -31.43 -32.45
C SER A 65 -23.82 -30.51 -31.30
N ASN A 66 -23.24 -29.35 -31.60
CA ASN A 66 -22.85 -28.34 -30.60
C ASN A 66 -24.05 -27.84 -29.80
N LEU A 67 -25.15 -27.50 -30.48
CA LEU A 67 -26.38 -27.08 -29.82
C LEU A 67 -26.98 -28.21 -28.96
N ASN A 68 -27.00 -29.44 -29.47
CA ASN A 68 -27.49 -30.59 -28.71
C ASN A 68 -26.62 -30.86 -27.46
N ASN A 69 -25.30 -30.79 -27.57
CA ASN A 69 -24.37 -30.99 -26.46
C ASN A 69 -24.53 -29.90 -25.40
N LEU A 70 -24.66 -28.64 -25.82
CA LEU A 70 -24.92 -27.52 -24.91
C LEU A 70 -26.23 -27.73 -24.14
N ILE A 71 -27.31 -28.09 -24.83
CA ILE A 71 -28.61 -28.35 -24.18
C ILE A 71 -28.50 -29.53 -23.22
N ASN A 72 -27.87 -30.62 -23.65
CA ASN A 72 -27.66 -31.80 -22.83
C ASN A 72 -26.80 -31.51 -21.58
N TYR A 73 -25.84 -30.58 -21.67
CA TYR A 73 -25.06 -30.14 -20.51
C TYR A 73 -25.90 -29.36 -19.49
N HIS A 74 -26.91 -28.61 -19.94
CA HIS A 74 -27.85 -27.90 -19.08
C HIS A 74 -29.02 -28.76 -18.61
N THR A 75 -29.00 -30.06 -18.90
CA THR A 75 -30.13 -30.95 -18.68
C THR A 75 -29.68 -32.19 -17.94
N MET A 76 -30.52 -32.68 -17.03
CA MET A 76 -30.31 -33.96 -16.36
C MET A 76 -31.60 -34.77 -16.33
N ASP A 77 -31.45 -36.09 -16.27
CA ASP A 77 -32.57 -36.98 -15.99
C ASP A 77 -33.01 -36.85 -14.53
N ASN A 78 -34.30 -37.09 -14.30
CA ASN A 78 -34.98 -36.98 -13.01
C ASN A 78 -35.18 -35.53 -12.53
N ARG A 79 -36.08 -35.41 -11.55
CA ARG A 79 -36.40 -34.14 -10.90
C ARG A 79 -35.45 -33.91 -9.73
N LEU A 80 -34.60 -32.90 -9.84
CA LEU A 80 -33.76 -32.40 -8.75
C LEU A 80 -34.39 -31.12 -8.19
N LYS A 81 -34.81 -31.17 -6.93
CA LYS A 81 -35.35 -29.99 -6.22
C LYS A 81 -34.21 -29.26 -5.51
N SER A 82 -34.27 -27.93 -5.44
CA SER A 82 -33.28 -27.11 -4.71
C SER A 82 -33.13 -27.49 -3.23
N SER A 83 -34.17 -28.09 -2.62
CA SER A 83 -34.10 -28.63 -1.26
C SER A 83 -33.04 -29.72 -1.10
N LEU A 84 -32.75 -30.48 -2.17
CA LEU A 84 -31.80 -31.59 -2.21
C LEU A 84 -30.39 -31.18 -2.64
N TYR A 85 -30.16 -29.89 -2.94
CA TYR A 85 -28.80 -29.45 -3.26
C TYR A 85 -27.92 -29.59 -2.01
N GLU A 86 -26.65 -29.92 -2.21
CA GLU A 86 -25.61 -29.95 -1.18
C GLU A 86 -24.46 -29.03 -1.62
N ALA A 87 -23.56 -28.69 -0.70
CA ALA A 87 -22.33 -28.00 -1.06
C ALA A 87 -21.44 -28.99 -1.86
N ASP A 88 -20.83 -28.53 -2.95
CA ASP A 88 -20.00 -29.36 -3.82
C ASP A 88 -20.70 -30.61 -4.40
N MET A 89 -22.00 -30.49 -4.71
CA MET A 89 -22.73 -31.59 -5.30
C MET A 89 -22.40 -31.71 -6.79
N MET A 90 -21.77 -32.80 -7.20
CA MET A 90 -21.50 -33.11 -8.61
C MET A 90 -22.65 -33.93 -9.20
N ILE A 91 -23.38 -33.34 -10.14
CA ILE A 91 -24.50 -33.99 -10.82
C ILE A 91 -24.13 -34.38 -12.26
N ASN A 92 -24.53 -35.58 -12.68
CA ASN A 92 -24.36 -36.00 -14.08
C ASN A 92 -25.34 -35.23 -14.96
N THR A 93 -24.85 -34.70 -16.08
CA THR A 93 -25.68 -34.10 -17.13
C THR A 93 -26.04 -35.15 -18.17
N LYS A 94 -26.93 -34.81 -19.11
CA LYS A 94 -27.18 -35.64 -20.30
C LYS A 94 -26.05 -35.58 -21.31
N TYR A 95 -25.06 -34.71 -21.12
CA TYR A 95 -23.87 -34.69 -21.95
C TYR A 95 -22.82 -35.61 -21.31
N GLU A 96 -22.66 -36.79 -21.88
CA GLU A 96 -21.85 -37.88 -21.30
C GLU A 96 -20.42 -37.43 -20.96
N GLY A 97 -19.96 -37.79 -19.76
CA GLY A 97 -18.65 -37.39 -19.25
C GLY A 97 -18.58 -36.00 -18.60
N TYR A 98 -19.64 -35.19 -18.74
CA TYR A 98 -19.68 -33.84 -18.19
C TYR A 98 -20.67 -33.76 -17.02
N LYS A 99 -20.18 -33.21 -15.91
CA LYS A 99 -20.94 -33.03 -14.67
C LYS A 99 -21.14 -31.54 -14.38
N LEU A 100 -22.29 -31.17 -13.84
CA LEU A 100 -22.49 -29.84 -13.26
C LEU A 100 -22.16 -29.88 -11.77
N ARG A 101 -21.46 -28.85 -11.30
CA ARG A 101 -21.26 -28.63 -9.87
C ARG A 101 -22.37 -27.71 -9.35
N LEU A 102 -23.16 -28.19 -8.41
CA LEU A 102 -24.13 -27.40 -7.68
C LEU A 102 -23.58 -27.12 -6.29
N ASN A 103 -23.66 -25.85 -5.88
CA ASN A 103 -23.32 -25.47 -4.52
C ASN A 103 -24.60 -24.97 -3.84
N LYS A 104 -24.94 -25.56 -2.68
CA LYS A 104 -25.89 -24.97 -1.75
C LYS A 104 -25.14 -24.33 -0.61
N PHE A 105 -25.17 -23.00 -0.59
CA PHE A 105 -24.70 -22.24 0.55
C PHE A 105 -25.82 -22.20 1.58
N SER A 106 -25.62 -22.84 2.73
CA SER A 106 -26.39 -22.51 3.93
C SER A 106 -26.08 -21.06 4.31
N SER A 107 -27.00 -20.41 5.03
CA SER A 107 -26.69 -19.15 5.74
C SER A 107 -25.57 -19.29 6.80
N TRP A 108 -24.99 -20.50 6.93
CA TRP A 108 -23.95 -20.90 7.86
C TRP A 108 -22.99 -21.85 7.15
N ASP A 109 -22.09 -21.30 6.32
CA ASP A 109 -20.87 -21.99 5.87
C ASP A 109 -20.01 -22.39 7.11
N GLY A 110 -20.18 -21.67 8.23
CA GLY A 110 -19.54 -21.98 9.50
C GLY A 110 -18.04 -21.67 9.52
N ARG A 111 -17.41 -21.46 8.36
CA ARG A 111 -16.01 -21.02 8.25
C ARG A 111 -15.83 -19.51 8.37
N PHE A 112 -16.90 -18.72 8.38
CA PHE A 112 -16.86 -17.24 8.33
C PHE A 112 -17.60 -16.56 9.48
N ASN A 113 -17.77 -17.21 10.64
CA ASN A 113 -18.62 -16.68 11.71
C ASN A 113 -18.11 -15.33 12.21
N ILE A 114 -16.79 -15.20 12.42
CA ILE A 114 -16.18 -13.97 12.93
C ILE A 114 -16.39 -12.82 11.92
N PHE A 115 -16.09 -13.08 10.65
CA PHE A 115 -16.22 -12.06 9.60
C PHE A 115 -17.67 -11.66 9.38
N SER A 116 -18.58 -12.63 9.30
CA SER A 116 -20.01 -12.39 9.09
C SER A 116 -20.63 -11.63 10.26
N GLN A 117 -20.27 -11.98 11.50
CA GLN A 117 -20.71 -11.23 12.69
C GLN A 117 -20.21 -9.79 12.65
N ALA A 118 -18.94 -9.57 12.30
CA ALA A 118 -18.37 -8.24 12.17
C ALA A 118 -19.09 -7.42 11.07
N MET A 119 -19.41 -8.03 9.92
CA MET A 119 -20.17 -7.38 8.85
C MET A 119 -21.61 -7.00 9.26
N GLU A 120 -22.27 -7.82 10.08
CA GLU A 120 -23.60 -7.50 10.59
C GLU A 120 -23.53 -6.39 11.65
N ASN A 121 -22.54 -6.42 12.55
CA ASN A 121 -22.32 -5.39 13.56
C ASN A 121 -22.06 -4.01 12.94
N THR A 122 -21.23 -3.94 11.90
CA THR A 122 -20.90 -2.68 11.20
C THR A 122 -21.98 -2.25 10.21
N GLY A 123 -23.03 -3.06 10.01
CA GLY A 123 -24.07 -2.83 9.01
C GLY A 123 -23.60 -2.94 7.55
N THR A 124 -22.36 -3.38 7.31
CA THR A 124 -21.80 -3.54 5.96
C THR A 124 -22.53 -4.63 5.17
N SER A 125 -23.04 -5.66 5.84
CA SER A 125 -23.92 -6.69 5.27
C SER A 125 -25.12 -6.06 4.51
N ARG A 126 -25.78 -5.09 5.15
CA ARG A 126 -26.95 -4.38 4.62
C ARG A 126 -26.56 -3.44 3.48
N MET A 127 -25.38 -2.81 3.57
CA MET A 127 -24.83 -1.96 2.52
C MET A 127 -24.61 -2.78 1.23
N LEU A 128 -23.94 -3.93 1.34
CA LEU A 128 -23.66 -4.79 0.18
C LEU A 128 -24.94 -5.36 -0.44
N ARG A 129 -25.91 -5.77 0.37
CA ARG A 129 -27.23 -6.25 -0.11
C ARG A 129 -28.00 -5.18 -0.90
N LYS A 130 -27.76 -3.89 -0.64
CA LYS A 130 -28.39 -2.76 -1.35
C LYS A 130 -27.56 -2.25 -2.53
N SER A 131 -26.30 -2.68 -2.66
CA SER A 131 -25.43 -2.23 -3.73
C SER A 131 -25.97 -2.70 -5.08
N LYS A 132 -26.04 -1.77 -6.04
CA LYS A 132 -26.39 -2.08 -7.44
C LYS A 132 -25.15 -2.45 -8.27
N SER A 133 -23.97 -2.11 -7.78
CA SER A 133 -22.69 -2.42 -8.45
C SER A 133 -22.16 -3.74 -7.91
N PRO A 134 -21.64 -4.62 -8.78
CA PRO A 134 -21.11 -5.89 -8.34
C PRO A 134 -19.76 -5.68 -7.63
N VAL A 135 -19.54 -6.44 -6.55
CA VAL A 135 -18.35 -6.32 -5.68
C VAL A 135 -17.52 -7.59 -5.69
N THR A 136 -16.30 -7.50 -5.16
CA THR A 136 -15.55 -8.68 -4.71
C THR A 136 -15.36 -8.63 -3.21
N VAL A 137 -15.70 -9.70 -2.51
CA VAL A 137 -15.42 -9.86 -1.07
C VAL A 137 -14.28 -10.84 -0.92
N LEU A 138 -13.20 -10.42 -0.29
CA LEU A 138 -12.10 -11.28 0.14
C LEU A 138 -12.46 -11.79 1.54
N ALA A 139 -13.14 -12.92 1.66
CA ALA A 139 -13.68 -13.40 2.93
C ALA A 139 -12.66 -14.21 3.74
N PRO A 140 -12.12 -13.66 4.86
CA PRO A 140 -11.21 -14.40 5.72
C PRO A 140 -11.97 -15.46 6.50
N THR A 141 -11.43 -16.68 6.50
CA THR A 141 -11.93 -17.77 7.35
C THR A 141 -11.69 -17.48 8.84
N ASP A 142 -12.43 -18.15 9.71
CA ASP A 142 -12.23 -18.07 11.17
C ASP A 142 -10.82 -18.51 11.58
N GLU A 143 -10.20 -19.43 10.83
CA GLU A 143 -8.77 -19.80 11.00
C GLU A 143 -7.84 -18.63 10.69
N ALA A 144 -8.13 -17.80 9.68
CA ALA A 144 -7.33 -16.63 9.35
C ALA A 144 -7.21 -15.66 10.55
N PHE A 145 -8.30 -15.49 11.30
CA PHE A 145 -8.32 -14.64 12.49
C PHE A 145 -7.48 -15.17 13.64
N LYS A 146 -7.19 -16.49 13.70
CA LYS A 146 -6.34 -17.06 14.76
C LYS A 146 -4.88 -16.63 14.67
N TYR A 147 -4.41 -16.22 13.49
CA TYR A 147 -3.06 -15.67 13.30
C TYR A 147 -2.92 -14.25 13.86
N MET A 148 -4.02 -13.59 14.23
CA MET A 148 -3.99 -12.29 14.88
C MET A 148 -3.81 -12.44 16.40
N LYS A 149 -3.04 -11.53 17.01
CA LYS A 149 -3.01 -11.40 18.47
C LYS A 149 -4.45 -11.16 18.98
N ARG A 150 -4.90 -11.95 19.97
CA ARG A 150 -6.28 -11.88 20.51
C ARG A 150 -6.66 -10.48 20.98
N SER A 151 -5.74 -9.76 21.63
CA SER A 151 -5.96 -8.37 22.07
C SER A 151 -6.20 -7.42 20.90
N THR A 152 -5.46 -7.57 19.80
CA THR A 152 -5.65 -6.78 18.57
C THR A 152 -7.01 -7.06 17.95
N LEU A 153 -7.39 -8.34 17.85
CA LEU A 153 -8.68 -8.73 17.29
C LEU A 153 -9.85 -8.17 18.11
N GLN A 154 -9.83 -8.37 19.43
CA GLN A 154 -10.88 -7.85 20.31
C GLN A 154 -10.98 -6.33 20.24
N ARG A 155 -9.85 -5.62 20.24
CA ARG A 155 -9.84 -4.16 20.12
C ARG A 155 -10.49 -3.70 18.82
N ILE A 156 -10.20 -4.35 17.68
CA ILE A 156 -10.77 -3.96 16.39
C ILE A 156 -12.27 -4.29 16.34
N LEU A 157 -12.68 -5.47 16.81
CA LEU A 157 -14.08 -5.89 16.78
C LEU A 157 -14.97 -5.11 17.75
N ASN A 158 -14.41 -4.54 18.81
CA ASN A 158 -15.12 -3.72 19.79
C ASN A 158 -15.15 -2.22 19.44
N ASP A 159 -14.47 -1.80 18.37
CA ASP A 159 -14.46 -0.42 17.87
C ASP A 159 -15.17 -0.40 16.51
N ASP A 160 -16.37 0.20 16.45
CA ASP A 160 -17.19 0.22 15.25
C ASP A 160 -16.45 0.79 14.02
N LYS A 161 -15.63 1.83 14.21
CA LYS A 161 -14.88 2.46 13.11
C LYS A 161 -13.73 1.57 12.64
N ALA A 162 -13.02 0.94 13.58
CA ALA A 162 -11.93 0.03 13.26
C ALA A 162 -12.46 -1.26 12.60
N GLY A 163 -13.56 -1.81 13.13
CA GLY A 163 -14.28 -2.95 12.57
C GLY A 163 -14.79 -2.64 11.16
N GLU A 164 -15.44 -1.50 10.95
CA GLU A 164 -15.91 -1.09 9.63
C GLU A 164 -14.75 -0.94 8.63
N ALA A 165 -13.65 -0.30 9.06
CA ALA A 165 -12.45 -0.16 8.23
C ALA A 165 -11.85 -1.54 7.88
N LEU A 166 -11.81 -2.48 8.83
CA LEU A 166 -11.38 -3.86 8.58
C LEU A 166 -12.24 -4.52 7.51
N ILE A 167 -13.57 -4.48 7.66
CA ILE A 167 -14.48 -5.10 6.69
C ILE A 167 -14.35 -4.45 5.32
N LYS A 168 -14.34 -3.12 5.25
CA LYS A 168 -14.15 -2.39 4.00
C LYS A 168 -12.82 -2.69 3.32
N ASN A 169 -11.78 -3.02 4.09
CA ASN A 169 -10.49 -3.42 3.51
C ASN A 169 -10.53 -4.80 2.84
N HIS A 170 -11.55 -5.61 3.13
CA HIS A 170 -11.79 -6.91 2.48
C HIS A 170 -12.78 -6.81 1.31
N ILE A 171 -13.21 -5.60 0.93
CA ILE A 171 -14.17 -5.39 -0.16
C ILE A 171 -13.48 -4.59 -1.26
N LEU A 172 -13.55 -5.12 -2.48
CA LEU A 172 -13.16 -4.42 -3.69
C LEU A 172 -14.42 -3.89 -4.39
N PRO A 173 -14.41 -2.62 -4.84
CA PRO A 173 -15.56 -1.99 -5.52
C PRO A 173 -15.85 -2.53 -6.93
N HIS A 174 -15.16 -3.61 -7.34
CA HIS A 174 -15.25 -4.22 -8.66
C HIS A 174 -15.20 -5.74 -8.55
N THR A 175 -15.80 -6.45 -9.51
CA THR A 175 -15.70 -7.90 -9.61
C THR A 175 -14.34 -8.32 -10.19
N LEU A 176 -13.61 -9.14 -9.45
CA LEU A 176 -12.41 -9.81 -9.92
C LEU A 176 -12.79 -11.07 -10.68
N CYS A 177 -12.55 -11.07 -11.98
CA CYS A 177 -12.64 -12.27 -12.81
C CYS A 177 -11.23 -12.77 -13.11
N SER A 178 -10.95 -14.06 -12.83
CA SER A 178 -9.64 -14.69 -13.09
C SER A 178 -9.20 -14.55 -14.55
N ALA A 179 -10.14 -14.52 -15.49
CA ALA A 179 -9.85 -14.36 -16.92
C ALA A 179 -9.42 -12.93 -17.34
N ALA A 180 -9.55 -11.92 -16.46
CA ALA A 180 -9.32 -10.51 -16.80
C ALA A 180 -7.99 -9.95 -16.28
N VAL A 181 -7.21 -10.72 -15.53
CA VAL A 181 -5.96 -10.27 -14.91
C VAL A 181 -4.78 -10.71 -15.77
N ILE A 182 -4.25 -9.79 -16.60
CA ILE A 182 -3.13 -10.04 -17.53
C ILE A 182 -1.81 -9.51 -16.91
N GLY A 183 -1.59 -9.78 -15.62
CA GLY A 183 -0.42 -9.35 -14.86
C GLY A 183 -0.76 -8.74 -13.50
N GLN A 184 0.21 -8.04 -12.91
CA GLN A 184 0.05 -7.44 -11.59
C GLN A 184 -0.77 -6.15 -11.63
N HIS A 185 -1.86 -6.10 -10.85
CA HIS A 185 -2.73 -4.95 -10.69
C HIS A 185 -2.75 -4.45 -9.25
N LYS A 186 -2.65 -3.13 -9.07
CA LYS A 186 -2.84 -2.48 -7.77
C LYS A 186 -4.25 -1.94 -7.69
N LEU A 187 -5.07 -2.54 -6.84
CA LEU A 187 -6.47 -2.18 -6.66
C LEU A 187 -6.67 -1.45 -5.32
N LYS A 188 -7.68 -0.58 -5.26
CA LYS A 188 -8.09 0.06 -4.01
C LYS A 188 -9.27 -0.68 -3.43
N THR A 189 -9.22 -0.94 -2.13
CA THR A 189 -10.33 -1.49 -1.36
C THR A 189 -11.33 -0.38 -1.02
N GLU A 190 -12.47 -0.75 -0.44
CA GLU A 190 -13.44 0.23 0.07
C GLU A 190 -12.87 1.06 1.23
N SER A 191 -11.85 0.57 1.96
CA SER A 191 -11.12 1.36 2.96
C SER A 191 -10.11 2.35 2.37
N LYS A 192 -9.93 2.32 1.03
CA LYS A 192 -8.95 3.09 0.23
C LYS A 192 -7.50 2.60 0.32
N ASP A 193 -7.24 1.58 1.14
CA ASP A 193 -5.95 0.90 1.13
C ASP A 193 -5.76 0.18 -0.20
N LYS A 194 -4.50 -0.11 -0.53
CA LYS A 194 -4.14 -0.76 -1.80
C LYS A 194 -3.82 -2.22 -1.57
N VAL A 195 -4.32 -3.07 -2.46
CA VAL A 195 -4.00 -4.50 -2.52
C VAL A 195 -3.43 -4.82 -3.88
N ILE A 196 -2.49 -5.77 -3.91
CA ILE A 196 -1.90 -6.27 -5.13
C ILE A 196 -2.61 -7.54 -5.51
N ILE A 197 -3.14 -7.59 -6.73
CA ILE A 197 -3.73 -8.77 -7.33
C ILE A 197 -2.87 -9.16 -8.51
N GLU A 198 -2.44 -10.40 -8.56
CA GLU A 198 -1.74 -11.00 -9.69
C GLU A 198 -2.51 -12.25 -10.14
N CYS A 199 -2.43 -12.62 -11.41
CA CYS A 199 -2.95 -13.89 -11.88
C CYS A 199 -1.85 -14.60 -12.65
N ASN A 200 -1.60 -15.85 -12.30
CA ASN A 200 -0.67 -16.72 -12.99
C ASN A 200 -1.40 -17.98 -13.46
N GLU A 201 -0.65 -18.96 -13.98
CA GLU A 201 -1.19 -20.23 -14.47
C GLU A 201 -1.95 -21.03 -13.40
N ASN A 202 -1.69 -20.77 -12.12
CA ASN A 202 -2.28 -21.46 -10.98
C ASN A 202 -3.49 -20.72 -10.38
N GLY A 203 -3.82 -19.51 -10.85
CA GLY A 203 -4.96 -18.73 -10.37
C GLY A 203 -4.60 -17.33 -9.89
N ILE A 204 -5.48 -16.74 -9.08
CA ILE A 204 -5.33 -15.37 -8.56
C ILE A 204 -4.50 -15.40 -7.28
N ILE A 205 -3.52 -14.52 -7.18
CA ILE A 205 -2.68 -14.30 -6.01
C ILE A 205 -2.93 -12.90 -5.45
N LEU A 206 -3.21 -12.84 -4.15
CA LEU A 206 -3.33 -11.62 -3.36
C LEU A 206 -2.02 -11.31 -2.62
N ASP A 207 -1.56 -10.06 -2.72
CA ASP A 207 -0.36 -9.52 -2.09
C ASP A 207 0.86 -10.44 -2.23
N ASN A 208 1.04 -11.00 -3.43
CA ASN A 208 2.12 -11.90 -3.85
C ASN A 208 2.29 -13.18 -2.99
N THR A 209 1.33 -13.49 -2.11
CA THR A 209 1.51 -14.53 -1.07
C THR A 209 0.30 -15.44 -0.89
N THR A 210 -0.91 -14.96 -1.16
CA THR A 210 -2.14 -15.68 -0.83
C THR A 210 -2.87 -16.12 -2.09
N SER A 211 -2.93 -17.42 -2.35
CA SER A 211 -3.72 -17.95 -3.47
C SER A 211 -5.22 -17.83 -3.16
N LEU A 212 -5.99 -17.40 -4.14
CA LEU A 212 -7.45 -17.24 -4.08
C LEU A 212 -8.12 -18.29 -4.97
N ASP A 213 -7.95 -19.57 -4.59
CA ASP A 213 -8.38 -20.71 -5.41
C ASP A 213 -9.86 -21.05 -5.23
N GLU A 214 -10.42 -20.73 -4.06
CA GLU A 214 -11.82 -20.98 -3.73
C GLU A 214 -12.62 -19.69 -3.84
N PHE A 215 -13.69 -19.73 -4.65
CA PHE A 215 -14.61 -18.62 -4.79
C PHE A 215 -16.07 -19.06 -4.81
N LEU A 216 -16.94 -18.15 -4.36
CA LEU A 216 -18.39 -18.29 -4.36
C LEU A 216 -19.00 -17.16 -5.19
N SER A 217 -19.98 -17.48 -6.03
CA SER A 217 -20.70 -16.46 -6.82
C SER A 217 -22.05 -16.12 -6.20
N GLY A 218 -22.37 -14.83 -6.18
CA GLY A 218 -23.67 -14.30 -5.77
C GLY A 218 -24.25 -13.36 -6.82
N GLU A 219 -25.50 -12.95 -6.63
CA GLU A 219 -26.21 -12.05 -7.57
C GLU A 219 -25.53 -10.69 -7.72
N ASN A 220 -24.82 -10.24 -6.69
CA ASN A 220 -24.18 -8.92 -6.61
C ASN A 220 -22.64 -8.99 -6.52
N GLY A 221 -22.02 -10.10 -6.92
CA GLY A 221 -20.57 -10.20 -6.94
C GLY A 221 -19.99 -11.59 -6.72
N VAL A 222 -18.71 -11.61 -6.36
CA VAL A 222 -17.94 -12.82 -6.08
C VAL A 222 -17.30 -12.71 -4.71
N ILE A 223 -17.23 -13.83 -3.99
CA ILE A 223 -16.52 -13.97 -2.73
C ILE A 223 -15.31 -14.86 -3.01
N TYR A 224 -14.09 -14.38 -2.74
CA TYR A 224 -12.90 -15.24 -2.70
C TYR A 224 -12.59 -15.57 -1.24
N VAL A 225 -12.40 -16.85 -0.96
CA VAL A 225 -12.03 -17.31 0.39
C VAL A 225 -10.54 -17.04 0.58
N THR A 226 -10.19 -16.43 1.72
CA THR A 226 -8.79 -16.15 2.07
C THR A 226 -8.46 -16.72 3.44
N ASN A 227 -7.21 -17.17 3.60
CA ASN A 227 -6.64 -17.63 4.86
C ASN A 227 -5.94 -16.49 5.62
N ARG A 228 -6.07 -15.24 5.16
CA ARG A 228 -5.41 -14.08 5.73
C ARG A 228 -6.38 -12.93 5.96
N VAL A 229 -6.23 -12.25 7.09
CA VAL A 229 -6.97 -11.03 7.41
C VAL A 229 -6.21 -9.81 6.88
N MET A 230 -6.86 -9.04 6.00
CA MET A 230 -6.39 -7.78 5.44
C MET A 230 -6.59 -6.62 6.42
N LEU A 231 -5.59 -6.37 7.27
CA LEU A 231 -5.64 -5.23 8.19
C LEU A 231 -5.48 -3.91 7.43
N PRO A 232 -6.34 -2.90 7.65
CA PRO A 232 -6.13 -1.56 7.12
C PRO A 232 -4.93 -0.91 7.82
N ASP A 233 -4.23 0.00 7.14
CA ASP A 233 -2.99 0.59 7.68
C ASP A 233 -3.23 1.26 9.05
N LYS A 234 -4.35 1.95 9.21
CA LYS A 234 -4.77 2.60 10.47
C LYS A 234 -4.94 1.64 11.65
N ALA A 235 -5.09 0.34 11.40
CA ALA A 235 -5.19 -0.67 12.45
C ALA A 235 -3.85 -1.32 12.81
N LYS A 236 -2.80 -1.10 12.00
CA LYS A 236 -1.46 -1.66 12.17
C LYS A 236 -0.62 -0.81 13.12
N CYS A 237 0.29 -1.43 13.87
CA CYS A 237 1.34 -0.70 14.58
C CYS A 237 2.44 -0.23 13.62
N LEU A 238 3.26 0.72 14.07
CA LEU A 238 4.36 1.26 13.26
C LEU A 238 5.35 0.18 12.78
N THR A 239 5.69 -0.80 13.61
CA THR A 239 6.59 -1.90 13.24
C THR A 239 6.00 -2.76 12.11
N LYS A 240 4.69 -3.00 12.15
CA LYS A 240 3.97 -3.73 11.10
C LYS A 240 3.90 -2.93 9.79
N LEU A 241 3.73 -1.61 9.87
CA LEU A 241 3.80 -0.75 8.70
C LEU A 241 5.19 -0.79 8.05
N MET A 242 6.27 -0.75 8.84
CA MET A 242 7.63 -0.89 8.33
C MET A 242 7.85 -2.23 7.61
N GLU A 243 7.33 -3.33 8.17
CA GLU A 243 7.40 -4.65 7.56
C GLU A 243 6.66 -4.72 6.22
N ASP A 244 5.42 -4.23 6.17
CA ASP A 244 4.60 -4.24 4.95
C ASP A 244 5.22 -3.36 3.84
N LEU A 245 5.91 -2.28 4.21
CA LEU A 245 6.66 -1.41 3.30
C LEU A 245 8.06 -1.92 2.96
N GLN A 246 8.48 -3.07 3.51
CA GLN A 246 9.79 -3.69 3.32
C GLN A 246 10.97 -2.81 3.78
N LEU A 247 10.76 -1.98 4.81
CA LEU A 247 11.79 -1.11 5.43
C LEU A 247 12.59 -1.92 6.47
N ASN A 248 13.15 -3.03 6.01
CA ASN A 248 13.74 -4.11 6.80
C ASN A 248 14.97 -3.68 7.60
N THR A 249 15.86 -2.86 7.04
CA THR A 249 17.13 -2.52 7.70
C THR A 249 16.89 -1.65 8.93
N PHE A 250 16.04 -0.62 8.81
CA PHE A 250 15.63 0.19 9.94
C PHE A 250 14.80 -0.61 10.96
N LEU A 251 13.87 -1.45 10.49
CA LEU A 251 13.08 -2.32 11.38
C LEU A 251 13.96 -3.26 12.23
N LYS A 252 15.06 -3.78 11.67
CA LYS A 252 16.05 -4.57 12.42
C LYS A 252 16.70 -3.75 13.54
N LEU A 253 17.04 -2.48 13.29
CA LEU A 253 17.58 -1.59 14.32
C LEU A 253 16.55 -1.32 15.43
N VAL A 254 15.29 -1.06 15.07
CA VAL A 254 14.18 -0.88 16.03
C VAL A 254 14.07 -2.08 16.97
N LYS A 255 14.05 -3.30 16.41
CA LYS A 255 14.00 -4.55 17.18
C LYS A 255 15.26 -4.79 18.01
N PHE A 256 16.44 -4.55 17.45
CA PHE A 256 17.72 -4.72 18.16
C PHE A 256 17.83 -3.76 19.36
N ALA A 257 17.35 -2.53 19.19
CA ALA A 257 17.28 -1.48 20.20
C ALA A 257 16.18 -1.70 21.26
N ARG A 258 15.27 -2.66 21.06
CA ARG A 258 14.06 -2.88 21.86
C ARG A 258 13.13 -1.67 21.95
N VAL A 259 13.02 -0.94 20.84
CA VAL A 259 12.06 0.18 20.70
C VAL A 259 10.74 -0.31 20.08
N ASP A 260 10.73 -1.52 19.52
CA ASP A 260 9.54 -2.18 18.99
C ASP A 260 8.45 -2.34 20.05
N GLU A 261 8.80 -2.66 21.31
CA GLU A 261 7.84 -2.72 22.42
C GLU A 261 7.09 -1.38 22.59
N THR A 262 7.83 -0.26 22.58
CA THR A 262 7.25 1.10 22.64
C THR A 262 6.37 1.39 21.42
N PHE A 263 6.81 0.99 20.23
CA PHE A 263 6.05 1.15 18.99
C PHE A 263 4.91 0.14 18.82
N ASP A 264 4.76 -0.85 19.69
CA ASP A 264 3.70 -1.86 19.61
C ASP A 264 2.64 -1.72 20.71
N GLU A 265 2.94 -1.09 21.84
CA GLU A 265 2.01 -0.98 22.96
C GLU A 265 1.04 0.20 22.83
N SER A 266 1.52 1.42 23.07
CA SER A 266 0.70 2.64 23.11
C SER A 266 1.54 3.90 22.94
N GLY A 267 0.87 5.01 22.58
CA GLY A 267 1.51 6.29 22.31
C GLY A 267 1.25 6.76 20.88
N ASP A 268 1.36 8.06 20.68
CA ASP A 268 1.30 8.68 19.36
C ASP A 268 2.70 9.12 18.98
N TYR A 269 3.24 8.56 17.90
CA TYR A 269 4.57 8.87 17.40
C TYR A 269 4.54 9.24 15.93
N THR A 270 5.54 10.00 15.49
CA THR A 270 5.84 10.14 14.06
C THR A 270 7.25 9.67 13.82
N VAL A 271 7.39 8.65 12.98
CA VAL A 271 8.69 8.01 12.70
C VAL A 271 9.08 8.28 11.25
N PHE A 272 10.28 8.77 11.06
CA PHE A 272 10.90 9.02 9.77
C PHE A 272 11.79 7.83 9.42
N VAL A 273 11.33 6.97 8.52
CA VAL A 273 12.00 5.69 8.23
C VAL A 273 12.74 5.79 6.90
N PRO A 274 14.07 5.63 6.88
CA PRO A 274 14.83 5.66 5.63
C PRO A 274 14.44 4.51 4.71
N THR A 275 14.46 4.76 3.39
CA THR A 275 14.37 3.69 2.38
C THR A 275 15.51 2.70 2.52
N GLU A 276 15.34 1.48 1.99
CA GLU A 276 16.43 0.50 1.93
C GLU A 276 17.61 1.03 1.10
N ASP A 277 17.35 1.73 -0.01
CA ASP A 277 18.38 2.39 -0.81
C ASP A 277 19.13 3.44 0.02
N GLY A 278 18.41 4.27 0.78
CA GLY A 278 18.98 5.26 1.69
C GLY A 278 19.85 4.63 2.78
N MET A 279 19.40 3.51 3.35
CA MET A 279 20.18 2.74 4.34
C MET A 279 21.43 2.10 3.71
N SER A 280 21.36 1.65 2.46
CA SER A 280 22.49 1.05 1.76
C SER A 280 23.63 2.05 1.47
N GLY A 281 23.31 3.35 1.39
CA GLY A 281 24.28 4.44 1.23
C GLY A 281 25.08 4.76 2.50
N VAL A 282 24.72 4.19 3.65
CA VAL A 282 25.49 4.35 4.91
C VAL A 282 26.77 3.52 4.83
N GLN A 283 27.89 4.10 5.27
CA GLN A 283 29.17 3.37 5.38
C GLN A 283 28.99 2.11 6.24
N LYS A 284 29.50 0.97 5.76
CA LYS A 284 29.29 -0.35 6.39
C LYS A 284 29.78 -0.37 7.83
N GLU A 285 30.89 0.31 8.12
CA GLU A 285 31.50 0.41 9.44
C GLU A 285 30.54 1.09 10.42
N LYS A 286 29.90 2.18 9.99
CA LYS A 286 28.92 2.93 10.79
C LYS A 286 27.63 2.14 11.01
N LEU A 287 27.17 1.42 9.99
CA LEU A 287 25.99 0.56 10.13
C LEU A 287 26.29 -0.61 11.08
N ASN A 288 27.48 -1.21 11.00
CA ASN A 288 27.92 -2.28 11.91
C ASN A 288 28.01 -1.79 13.35
N GLU A 289 28.50 -0.57 13.58
CA GLU A 289 28.55 0.04 14.91
C GLU A 289 27.15 0.12 15.54
N LEU A 290 26.13 0.51 14.77
CA LEU A 290 24.74 0.50 15.24
C LEU A 290 24.26 -0.90 15.60
N PHE A 291 24.64 -1.94 14.84
CA PHE A 291 24.25 -3.32 15.14
C PHE A 291 25.09 -4.01 16.23
N GLN A 292 26.15 -3.37 16.72
CA GLN A 292 26.97 -3.87 17.82
C GLN A 292 26.64 -3.21 19.15
N ASP A 293 26.14 -1.97 19.12
CA ASP A 293 25.82 -1.19 20.32
C ASP A 293 24.33 -0.84 20.38
N ARG A 294 23.63 -1.50 21.31
CA ARG A 294 22.18 -1.29 21.52
C ARG A 294 21.84 0.16 21.88
N ASN A 295 22.69 0.86 22.62
CA ASN A 295 22.42 2.23 23.03
C ASN A 295 22.55 3.19 21.85
N LYS A 296 23.55 2.99 20.98
CA LYS A 296 23.68 3.76 19.74
C LYS A 296 22.53 3.48 18.78
N ALA A 297 22.12 2.22 18.61
CA ALA A 297 20.93 1.89 17.83
C ALA A 297 19.67 2.57 18.40
N LYS A 298 19.49 2.55 19.72
CA LYS A 298 18.36 3.20 20.38
C LYS A 298 18.38 4.71 20.13
N GLN A 299 19.49 5.40 20.37
CA GLN A 299 19.63 6.83 20.08
C GLN A 299 19.33 7.13 18.61
N PHE A 300 19.86 6.33 17.69
CA PHE A 300 19.59 6.48 16.26
C PHE A 300 18.09 6.36 15.95
N VAL A 301 17.38 5.36 16.48
CA VAL A 301 15.94 5.19 16.29
C VAL A 301 15.14 6.35 16.92
N LEU A 302 15.54 6.81 18.10
CA LEU A 302 14.88 7.93 18.79
C LEU A 302 15.07 9.25 18.05
N HIS A 303 16.24 9.50 17.44
CA HIS A 303 16.49 10.67 16.58
C HIS A 303 15.58 10.69 15.35
N HIS A 304 15.19 9.51 14.85
CA HIS A 304 14.23 9.36 13.75
C HIS A 304 12.77 9.43 14.19
N THR A 305 12.49 9.74 15.46
CA THR A 305 11.15 9.70 16.04
C THR A 305 10.83 11.00 16.75
N ILE A 306 9.62 11.52 16.54
CA ILE A 306 9.08 12.63 17.33
C ILE A 306 7.83 12.18 18.09
N GLN A 307 7.53 12.83 19.22
CA GLN A 307 6.29 12.60 19.95
C GLN A 307 5.11 13.26 19.22
N GLY A 308 3.99 12.55 19.15
CA GLY A 308 2.74 12.99 18.51
C GLY A 308 2.60 12.52 17.06
N LYS A 309 1.38 12.66 16.53
CA LYS A 309 1.08 12.44 15.10
C LYS A 309 1.25 13.77 14.35
N LEU A 310 2.25 13.84 13.47
CA LEU A 310 2.52 14.99 12.63
C LEU A 310 2.32 14.60 11.17
N LYS A 311 1.27 15.14 10.56
CA LYS A 311 1.02 15.01 9.12
C LYS A 311 1.76 16.09 8.36
N VAL A 312 2.11 15.83 7.11
CA VAL A 312 2.85 16.81 6.29
C VAL A 312 2.09 18.12 6.07
N GLN A 313 0.76 18.10 6.13
CA GLN A 313 -0.06 19.31 6.01
C GLN A 313 0.07 20.25 7.23
N GLU A 314 0.57 19.74 8.35
CA GLU A 314 0.80 20.50 9.59
C GLU A 314 2.24 21.03 9.65
N ILE A 315 3.08 20.67 8.67
CA ILE A 315 4.49 21.06 8.63
C ILE A 315 4.62 22.44 7.97
N SER A 316 5.33 23.34 8.63
CA SER A 316 5.72 24.65 8.10
C SER A 316 7.20 24.68 7.72
N ASP A 317 7.56 25.54 6.79
CA ASP A 317 8.96 25.70 6.41
C ASP A 317 9.81 26.16 7.60
N HIS A 318 11.01 25.60 7.70
CA HIS A 318 11.95 25.78 8.82
C HIS A 318 11.46 25.34 10.21
N GLN A 319 10.30 24.68 10.31
CA GLN A 319 9.80 24.15 11.57
C GLN A 319 10.83 23.22 12.22
N VAL A 320 11.07 23.43 13.50
CA VAL A 320 11.90 22.54 14.33
C VAL A 320 10.97 21.67 15.16
N ALA A 321 11.18 20.36 15.11
CA ALA A 321 10.52 19.41 15.99
C ALA A 321 11.54 18.76 16.92
N ARG A 322 11.16 18.61 18.19
CA ARG A 322 11.96 17.88 19.17
C ARG A 322 11.82 16.38 18.88
N SER A 323 12.93 15.73 18.55
CA SER A 323 12.97 14.28 18.46
C SER A 323 12.96 13.65 19.86
N LEU A 324 12.75 12.33 19.93
CA LEU A 324 12.87 11.58 21.18
C LEU A 324 14.34 11.40 21.61
N ASP A 325 15.30 11.74 20.74
CA ASP A 325 16.68 12.00 21.15
C ASP A 325 16.77 13.46 21.61
N GLU A 326 16.65 13.66 22.93
CA GLU A 326 16.39 14.97 23.54
C GLU A 326 17.41 16.07 23.17
N GLU A 327 18.64 15.68 22.84
CA GLU A 327 19.71 16.60 22.46
C GLU A 327 19.68 16.98 20.97
N ASN A 328 18.94 16.23 20.14
CA ASN A 328 18.99 16.34 18.69
C ASN A 328 17.57 16.59 18.14
N SER A 329 17.25 17.86 17.90
CA SER A 329 16.03 18.22 17.17
C SER A 329 16.18 18.03 15.67
N VAL A 330 15.06 17.88 14.97
CA VAL A 330 15.01 17.76 13.52
C VAL A 330 14.37 19.01 12.91
N ARG A 331 14.83 19.41 11.73
CA ARG A 331 14.30 20.60 11.03
C ARG A 331 13.69 20.23 9.69
N PHE A 332 12.50 20.75 9.44
CA PHE A 332 11.81 20.62 8.17
C PHE A 332 12.19 21.73 7.20
N HIS A 333 12.20 21.37 5.93
CA HIS A 333 12.49 22.26 4.80
C HIS A 333 11.44 22.05 3.72
N ILE A 334 10.72 23.12 3.35
CA ILE A 334 9.69 23.08 2.32
C ILE A 334 10.16 23.92 1.14
N ASN A 335 10.40 23.26 0.01
CA ASN A 335 10.69 23.91 -1.26
C ASN A 335 9.55 23.64 -2.26
N ARG A 336 9.50 24.41 -3.34
CA ARG A 336 8.46 24.24 -4.39
C ARG A 336 8.35 22.82 -4.96
N LYS A 337 9.42 22.01 -4.86
CA LYS A 337 9.51 20.67 -5.46
C LYS A 337 9.56 19.52 -4.45
N TYR A 338 9.92 19.77 -3.20
CA TYR A 338 10.11 18.70 -2.21
C TYR A 338 9.94 19.21 -0.79
N LEU A 339 9.47 18.31 0.06
CA LEU A 339 9.45 18.42 1.52
C LEU A 339 10.60 17.57 2.06
N GLY A 340 11.45 18.15 2.91
CA GLY A 340 12.58 17.46 3.50
C GLY A 340 12.68 17.66 5.01
N ILE A 341 13.50 16.82 5.63
CA ILE A 341 13.82 16.81 7.06
C ILE A 341 15.33 16.56 7.18
N ASP A 342 16.08 17.49 7.77
CA ASP A 342 17.55 17.45 7.92
C ASP A 342 18.26 16.92 6.66
N GLY A 343 17.94 17.50 5.51
CA GLY A 343 18.53 17.16 4.22
C GLY A 343 18.09 15.83 3.61
N ALA A 344 17.23 15.04 4.26
CA ALA A 344 16.55 13.89 3.66
C ALA A 344 15.20 14.32 3.06
N ILE A 345 14.89 13.88 1.84
CA ILE A 345 13.60 14.09 1.19
C ILE A 345 12.56 13.12 1.78
N ILE A 346 11.34 13.58 2.06
CA ILE A 346 10.19 12.72 2.38
C ILE A 346 9.61 12.18 1.07
N GLU A 347 9.75 10.88 0.83
CA GLU A 347 9.36 10.21 -0.42
C GLU A 347 7.96 9.60 -0.36
N LYS A 348 7.56 9.11 0.82
CA LYS A 348 6.18 8.68 1.10
C LYS A 348 5.74 9.30 2.41
N GLU A 349 4.56 9.88 2.40
CA GLU A 349 4.06 10.69 3.51
C GLU A 349 2.74 10.16 4.07
N ASN A 350 2.46 10.51 5.33
CA ASN A 350 1.18 10.32 6.00
C ASN A 350 0.71 8.85 6.06
N ILE A 351 1.62 7.90 6.23
CA ILE A 351 1.25 6.49 6.39
C ILE A 351 0.79 6.32 7.84
N GLU A 352 -0.52 6.45 8.04
CA GLU A 352 -1.15 6.51 9.36
C GLU A 352 -1.42 5.10 9.90
N GLY A 353 -0.74 4.76 10.99
CA GLY A 353 -0.99 3.57 11.80
C GLY A 353 -1.82 3.86 13.04
N ARG A 354 -2.07 2.81 13.81
CA ARG A 354 -2.81 2.88 15.08
C ARG A 354 -2.15 3.88 16.04
N ASN A 355 -0.85 3.70 16.26
CA ASN A 355 -0.08 4.37 17.30
C ASN A 355 0.94 5.37 16.72
N GLY A 356 0.70 5.85 15.51
CA GLY A 356 1.56 6.87 14.93
C GLY A 356 1.42 7.08 13.44
N ILE A 357 2.28 7.94 12.91
CA ILE A 357 2.44 8.21 11.48
C ILE A 357 3.85 7.80 11.08
N LEU A 358 3.96 7.14 9.94
CA LEU A 358 5.23 6.81 9.31
C LEU A 358 5.41 7.69 8.07
N HIS A 359 6.56 8.33 7.96
CA HIS A 359 7.03 8.98 6.74
C HIS A 359 8.27 8.25 6.25
N VAL A 360 8.32 7.89 4.97
CA VAL A 360 9.49 7.27 4.36
C VAL A 360 10.42 8.36 3.83
N ILE A 361 11.69 8.32 4.22
CA ILE A 361 12.69 9.33 3.84
C ILE A 361 13.80 8.73 2.96
N SER A 362 14.36 9.54 2.08
CA SER A 362 15.40 9.13 1.10
C SER A 362 16.71 8.63 1.71
N LYS A 363 17.06 9.04 2.94
CA LYS A 363 18.30 8.67 3.64
C LYS A 363 18.15 8.85 5.15
N PRO A 364 18.99 8.21 5.97
CA PRO A 364 18.93 8.34 7.43
C PRO A 364 19.19 9.77 7.91
N LEU A 365 18.51 10.15 8.99
CA LEU A 365 18.79 11.36 9.74
C LEU A 365 20.12 11.20 10.48
N VAL A 366 20.89 12.29 10.50
CA VAL A 366 22.15 12.38 11.21
C VAL A 366 21.98 13.39 12.32
N ALA A 367 22.45 13.07 13.53
CA ALA A 367 22.49 14.03 14.62
C ALA A 367 23.39 15.21 14.25
N ILE A 368 22.83 16.42 14.19
CA ILE A 368 23.55 17.64 13.84
C ILE A 368 23.89 18.40 15.13
N ASN A 369 24.94 17.95 15.80
CA ASN A 369 25.39 18.55 17.06
C ASN A 369 26.58 19.51 16.90
N LYS A 370 27.11 19.72 15.70
CA LYS A 370 28.24 20.64 15.47
C LYS A 370 27.81 21.93 14.78
N GLY A 371 28.37 23.05 15.24
CA GLY A 371 28.27 24.34 14.54
C GLY A 371 29.13 24.36 13.27
N TRP A 372 28.85 25.27 12.34
CA TRP A 372 29.63 25.40 11.12
C TRP A 372 31.12 25.65 11.41
N ASP A 373 31.42 26.44 12.44
CA ASP A 373 32.79 26.81 12.81
C ASP A 373 33.57 25.60 13.35
N GLU A 374 32.94 24.74 14.13
CA GLU A 374 33.53 23.50 14.61
C GLU A 374 33.81 22.52 13.47
N VAL A 375 32.86 22.37 12.53
CA VAL A 375 33.03 21.48 11.37
C VAL A 375 34.18 21.94 10.48
N LEU A 376 34.31 23.24 10.23
CA LEU A 376 35.39 23.78 9.41
C LEU A 376 36.75 23.72 10.10
N GLN A 377 36.82 23.88 11.41
CA GLN A 377 38.08 23.76 12.17
C GLN A 377 38.67 22.36 12.15
N GLN A 378 37.84 21.33 12.04
CA GLN A 378 38.28 19.93 12.00
C GLN A 378 38.94 19.53 10.68
N ASN A 379 38.83 20.36 9.63
CA ASN A 379 39.40 20.07 8.32
C ASN A 379 40.30 21.22 7.84
N SER A 380 41.60 20.95 7.76
CA SER A 380 42.61 21.93 7.34
C SER A 380 42.43 22.43 5.90
N SER A 381 41.62 21.76 5.08
CA SER A 381 41.32 22.17 3.70
C SER A 381 40.52 23.47 3.59
N TYR A 382 40.02 24.01 4.71
CA TYR A 382 39.21 25.24 4.75
C TYR A 382 39.88 26.38 5.53
N SER A 383 41.16 26.25 5.88
CA SER A 383 41.88 27.21 6.73
C SER A 383 41.87 28.63 6.14
N THR A 384 42.06 28.79 4.82
CA THR A 384 42.08 30.10 4.17
C THR A 384 40.73 30.80 4.29
N PHE A 385 39.63 30.07 4.10
CA PHE A 385 38.28 30.60 4.32
C PHE A 385 38.04 31.00 5.77
N MET A 386 38.46 30.16 6.72
CA MET A 386 38.32 30.45 8.15
C MET A 386 39.10 31.72 8.56
N ASP A 387 40.28 31.94 7.98
CA ASP A 387 41.06 33.15 8.22
C ASP A 387 40.42 34.39 7.59
N ALA A 388 39.77 34.25 6.42
CA ALA A 388 39.02 35.31 5.79
C ALA A 388 37.82 35.74 6.65
N ILE A 389 36.97 34.79 7.05
CA ILE A 389 35.79 35.05 7.88
C ILE A 389 36.15 35.68 9.23
N ARG A 390 37.31 35.31 9.83
CA ARG A 390 37.79 35.91 11.09
C ARG A 390 38.15 37.38 10.96
N LYS A 391 38.50 37.85 9.76
CA LYS A 391 38.82 39.25 9.48
C LYS A 391 37.58 40.09 9.18
N THR A 392 36.43 39.47 8.90
CA THR A 392 35.18 40.18 8.56
C THR A 392 34.18 40.20 9.73
N PRO A 393 33.28 41.18 9.79
CA PRO A 393 32.17 41.18 10.75
C PRO A 393 31.24 39.98 10.60
N LEU A 394 31.28 39.32 9.43
CA LEU A 394 30.44 38.18 9.05
C LEU A 394 30.54 37.01 10.05
N ARG A 395 31.67 36.85 10.75
CA ARG A 395 31.82 35.84 11.80
C ARG A 395 30.77 35.98 12.91
N ASN A 396 30.46 37.20 13.32
CA ASN A 396 29.47 37.45 14.38
C ASN A 396 28.06 37.23 13.85
N ASP A 397 27.79 37.65 12.62
CA ASP A 397 26.49 37.47 11.96
C ASP A 397 26.16 35.99 11.71
N LEU A 398 27.15 35.19 11.30
CA LEU A 398 27.02 33.73 11.14
C LEU A 398 26.84 32.98 12.47
N ARG A 399 27.17 33.61 13.60
CA ARG A 399 26.95 33.07 14.95
C ARG A 399 25.60 33.49 15.54
N ALA A 400 24.99 34.57 15.06
CA ALA A 400 23.79 35.20 15.63
C ALA A 400 22.45 34.44 15.42
N ASN A 401 22.50 33.13 15.15
CA ASN A 401 21.37 32.19 15.31
C ASN A 401 20.20 32.31 14.31
N LEU A 402 20.45 32.78 13.10
CA LEU A 402 19.56 32.57 11.95
C LEU A 402 20.08 31.39 11.12
N PHE A 403 19.23 30.46 10.72
CA PHE A 403 19.64 29.35 9.85
C PHE A 403 20.22 29.91 8.53
N LYS A 404 21.49 29.60 8.21
CA LYS A 404 22.16 30.11 7.00
C LYS A 404 22.52 29.00 6.03
N THR A 405 22.52 29.35 4.74
CA THR A 405 23.22 28.56 3.73
C THR A 405 24.57 29.23 3.50
N ILE A 406 25.64 28.60 3.97
CA ILE A 406 27.02 29.05 3.82
C ILE A 406 27.59 28.27 2.67
N PHE A 407 28.43 28.90 1.86
CA PHE A 407 29.25 28.15 0.92
C PHE A 407 30.70 28.30 1.35
N VAL A 408 31.50 27.26 1.17
CA VAL A 408 32.82 27.18 1.75
C VAL A 408 33.81 26.82 0.64
N PRO A 409 34.58 27.80 0.14
CA PRO A 409 35.64 27.54 -0.81
C PRO A 409 36.76 26.72 -0.16
N THR A 410 37.27 25.74 -0.89
CA THR A 410 38.48 25.00 -0.47
C THR A 410 39.71 25.90 -0.54
N ASN A 411 40.78 25.55 0.18
CA ASN A 411 42.08 26.22 0.04
C ASN A 411 42.57 26.18 -1.42
N GLN A 412 42.23 25.13 -2.18
CA GLN A 412 42.54 25.06 -3.60
C GLN A 412 41.75 26.09 -4.42
N ALA A 413 40.49 26.34 -4.08
CA ALA A 413 39.69 27.40 -4.70
C ALA A 413 40.36 28.78 -4.56
N PHE A 414 40.90 29.09 -3.39
CA PHE A 414 41.68 30.31 -3.18
C PHE A 414 42.98 30.31 -3.98
N LYS A 415 43.73 29.19 -4.00
CA LYS A 415 44.95 29.07 -4.80
C LYS A 415 44.72 29.30 -6.29
N ASN A 416 43.56 28.87 -6.81
CA ASN A 416 43.20 29.04 -8.22
C ASN A 416 43.04 30.53 -8.62
N LEU A 417 42.83 31.44 -7.67
CA LEU A 417 42.80 32.88 -7.93
C LEU A 417 44.20 33.50 -8.12
N GLY A 418 45.26 32.79 -7.71
CA GLY A 418 46.63 33.29 -7.67
C GLY A 418 46.98 33.99 -6.34
N GLN A 419 48.16 33.69 -5.81
CA GLN A 419 48.57 34.15 -4.46
C GLN A 419 48.53 35.67 -4.31
N SER A 420 49.00 36.41 -5.32
CA SER A 420 48.98 37.88 -5.29
C SER A 420 47.57 38.46 -5.16
N TYR A 421 46.56 37.82 -5.75
CA TYR A 421 45.18 38.29 -5.66
C TYR A 421 44.56 37.90 -4.31
N VAL A 422 44.89 36.72 -3.78
CA VAL A 422 44.50 36.30 -2.44
C VAL A 422 45.09 37.23 -1.38
N ASP A 423 46.35 37.62 -1.49
CA ASP A 423 46.99 38.54 -0.54
C ASP A 423 46.29 39.91 -0.55
N GLN A 424 45.97 40.45 -1.72
CA GLN A 424 45.18 41.69 -1.87
C GLN A 424 43.78 41.58 -1.28
N LEU A 425 43.09 40.46 -1.52
CA LEU A 425 41.78 40.16 -0.91
C LEU A 425 41.86 40.17 0.62
N MET A 426 42.90 39.56 1.17
CA MET A 426 43.08 39.38 2.61
C MET A 426 43.53 40.65 3.34
N GLU A 427 43.99 41.68 2.61
CA GLU A 427 44.30 43.02 3.11
C GLU A 427 43.09 43.97 3.05
N ASN A 428 42.14 43.74 2.12
CA ASN A 428 40.97 44.60 1.92
C ASN A 428 39.68 44.00 2.51
N VAL A 429 39.40 44.34 3.78
CA VAL A 429 38.24 43.83 4.55
C VAL A 429 36.90 44.10 3.85
N THR A 430 36.75 45.24 3.18
CA THR A 430 35.51 45.62 2.49
C THR A 430 35.26 44.71 1.28
N TYR A 431 36.28 44.50 0.45
CA TYR A 431 36.18 43.65 -0.74
C TYR A 431 36.03 42.16 -0.38
N LEU A 432 36.72 41.72 0.68
CA LEU A 432 36.58 40.37 1.24
C LEU A 432 35.13 40.08 1.66
N THR A 433 34.48 41.06 2.29
CA THR A 433 33.06 40.96 2.70
C THR A 433 32.12 40.83 1.49
N GLU A 434 32.43 41.47 0.36
CA GLU A 434 31.62 41.36 -0.87
C GLU A 434 31.76 40.01 -1.57
N VAL A 435 32.98 39.46 -1.59
CA VAL A 435 33.28 38.14 -2.17
C VAL A 435 32.64 37.01 -1.36
N GLU A 436 32.63 37.11 -0.04
CA GLU A 436 31.99 36.12 0.85
C GLU A 436 30.45 36.05 0.69
N ASN A 437 29.82 37.08 0.12
CA ASN A 437 28.36 37.15 -0.05
C ASN A 437 27.82 36.44 -1.31
N ALA A 438 28.66 36.14 -2.30
CA ALA A 438 28.23 35.50 -3.54
C ALA A 438 28.85 34.11 -3.55
N LEU A 439 28.12 32.99 -3.40
CA LEU A 439 28.73 31.65 -3.46
C LEU A 439 27.80 30.56 -4.12
N VAL A 440 28.32 29.53 -4.85
CA VAL A 440 27.58 28.49 -5.67
C VAL A 440 28.21 27.08 -5.58
N ILE A 441 27.37 26.02 -5.67
CA ILE A 441 27.36 24.66 -5.05
C ILE A 441 28.33 23.58 -5.59
N SER A 442 28.86 22.70 -4.70
CA SER A 442 29.28 21.32 -5.07
C SER A 442 28.97 20.16 -4.08
N SER A 443 28.73 20.38 -2.77
CA SER A 443 28.28 19.32 -1.82
C SER A 443 27.76 19.83 -0.48
N ASP A 444 26.70 19.24 0.09
CA ASP A 444 25.97 19.72 1.27
C ASP A 444 26.46 19.10 2.60
N ILE A 445 26.78 19.94 3.58
CA ILE A 445 27.10 19.56 4.97
C ILE A 445 26.09 20.23 5.91
N LEU A 446 25.37 19.44 6.70
CA LEU A 446 24.42 19.95 7.67
C LEU A 446 25.12 20.37 8.96
N THR A 447 24.75 21.53 9.50
CA THR A 447 25.31 22.10 10.74
C THR A 447 24.17 22.63 11.62
N ARG A 448 24.41 22.77 12.93
CA ARG A 448 23.36 23.15 13.89
C ARG A 448 22.65 24.46 13.50
N ASN A 449 23.36 25.35 12.83
CA ASN A 449 22.91 26.70 12.48
C ASN A 449 22.74 26.89 10.96
N GLY A 450 22.74 25.83 10.16
CA GLY A 450 22.67 25.99 8.71
C GLY A 450 23.13 24.81 7.86
N VAL A 451 23.21 25.02 6.55
CA VAL A 451 23.82 24.10 5.59
C VAL A 451 25.08 24.75 5.03
N MET A 452 26.16 24.00 4.90
CA MET A 452 27.37 24.42 4.20
C MET A 452 27.48 23.71 2.86
N HIS A 453 27.70 24.44 1.77
CA HIS A 453 28.04 23.86 0.48
C HIS A 453 29.52 24.02 0.21
N ILE A 454 30.28 22.93 0.04
CA ILE A 454 31.69 23.03 -0.33
C ILE A 454 31.81 23.41 -1.81
N ILE A 455 32.75 24.28 -2.15
CA ILE A 455 32.93 24.79 -3.52
C ILE A 455 34.42 24.82 -3.90
N ASN A 456 34.72 24.57 -5.18
CA ASN A 456 36.10 24.53 -5.69
C ASN A 456 36.53 25.81 -6.41
N GLU A 457 35.67 26.82 -6.41
CA GLU A 457 35.95 28.14 -6.96
C GLU A 457 35.49 29.22 -5.99
N VAL A 458 36.26 30.29 -5.84
CA VAL A 458 35.81 31.48 -5.11
C VAL A 458 34.91 32.28 -6.02
N LEU A 459 33.70 32.48 -5.58
CA LEU A 459 32.74 33.29 -6.33
C LEU A 459 33.01 34.77 -6.13
N HIS A 460 32.83 35.52 -7.19
CA HIS A 460 33.01 36.96 -7.23
C HIS A 460 31.79 37.57 -7.90
N LYS A 461 31.37 38.75 -7.44
CA LYS A 461 30.32 39.53 -8.10
C LYS A 461 30.80 39.83 -9.53
N LYS A 462 30.11 39.32 -10.56
CA LYS A 462 30.30 39.84 -11.92
C LYS A 462 29.93 41.32 -11.86
N ASN A 463 30.92 42.20 -12.03
CA ASN A 463 30.64 43.60 -12.37
C ASN A 463 29.79 43.58 -13.64
N ARG A 464 28.52 43.98 -13.50
CA ARG A 464 27.63 44.23 -14.62
C ARG A 464 27.90 45.62 -15.16
#